data_AF-A0A850EZS4-F1
#
_entry.id   AF-A0A850EZS4-F1
#
_cell.length_a   1.000
_cell.length_b   1.000
_cell.length_c   1.000
_cell.angle_alpha   90.00
_cell.angle_beta   90.00
_cell.angle_gamma   90.00
#
_symmetry.space_group_name_H-M   'P 1'
#
loop_
_entity.id
_entity.type
_entity.pdbx_description
1 polymer ?
#
loop_
_entity_poly.entity_id
_entity_poly.type
_entity_poly.pdbx_seq_one_letter_code
_entity_poly.pdbx_strand_id
1 'polypeptide(L)'
;MSKQPLTAVAAGAILTVALSASADACTRAFVNMFPGYMVSARNLDFFGPVDPSLVITPRGVKRDGGDGDNVAHWTSRYGSVAIYADNVFPMDGMNEKGLAGHTLFYMNGSQQQQDNQDKPVLESRAWLSYILDNYATVDEAVKGIQHNVRLVAKKLPVDYATDTKHIAIEDLSGDSAIIEIDNGQVHVYHDKSYRVMTNPPSYQKQLANLAKYKNADRSQIPGGLDADQRLVRASYNLKNLPQPDNKNQAQGFALSVVNSVAYPVGIPAEPDEQKVSDMYQKYSKQPQYNKGIGTYWTTVADLSHGEYHFKSTFAASQVQVNLKAINFSAGQPVTRIDDLNNYAQKGWQGDILQYAH
;
A
#
# COMPACT_ATOMS: atom_id res chain seq x y z
N MET A 1 -55.41 -30.45 43.89
CA MET A 1 -54.31 -31.05 43.12
C MET A 1 -54.33 -30.43 41.73
N SER A 2 -53.51 -29.39 41.53
CA SER A 2 -53.37 -28.66 40.26
C SER A 2 -52.25 -29.30 39.43
N LYS A 3 -52.51 -29.64 38.18
CA LYS A 3 -51.51 -30.14 37.22
C LYS A 3 -50.94 -28.94 36.46
N GLN A 4 -49.67 -28.63 36.68
CA GLN A 4 -48.90 -27.73 35.82
C GLN A 4 -48.48 -28.44 34.52
N PRO A 5 -48.49 -27.78 33.35
CA PRO A 5 -47.72 -28.24 32.20
C PRO A 5 -46.33 -27.61 32.17
N LEU A 6 -45.33 -28.45 31.91
CA LEU A 6 -43.93 -28.12 31.71
C LEU A 6 -43.67 -27.68 30.25
N THR A 7 -42.88 -26.60 30.13
CA THR A 7 -41.81 -26.34 29.15
C THR A 7 -42.07 -26.32 27.64
N ALA A 8 -41.71 -25.19 27.01
CA ALA A 8 -40.61 -25.13 26.04
C ALA A 8 -40.18 -23.67 25.82
N VAL A 9 -39.10 -23.23 26.48
CA VAL A 9 -38.40 -21.99 26.11
C VAL A 9 -37.32 -22.39 25.11
N ALA A 10 -37.58 -22.15 23.83
CA ALA A 10 -36.56 -22.27 22.80
C ALA A 10 -35.62 -21.06 22.90
N ALA A 11 -34.47 -21.25 23.54
CA ALA A 11 -33.38 -20.28 23.49
C ALA A 11 -32.71 -20.38 22.10
N GLY A 12 -33.14 -19.53 21.17
CA GLY A 12 -32.45 -19.36 19.89
C GLY A 12 -31.08 -18.75 20.12
N ALA A 13 -30.02 -19.54 19.91
CA ALA A 13 -28.67 -19.01 19.82
C ALA A 13 -28.57 -18.16 18.54
N ILE A 14 -28.56 -16.84 18.70
CA ILE A 14 -28.22 -15.92 17.61
C ILE A 14 -26.71 -16.08 17.37
N LEU A 15 -26.35 -16.85 16.35
CA LEU A 15 -25.00 -16.85 15.81
C LEU A 15 -24.78 -15.47 15.17
N THR A 16 -24.11 -14.57 15.89
CA THR A 16 -23.56 -13.35 15.30
C THR A 16 -22.39 -13.76 14.41
N VAL A 17 -22.68 -14.09 13.15
CA VAL A 17 -21.66 -14.12 12.11
C VAL A 17 -21.19 -12.68 11.97
N ALA A 18 -20.01 -12.38 12.49
CA ALA A 18 -19.33 -11.13 12.22
C ALA A 18 -18.95 -11.12 10.73
N LEU A 19 -19.84 -10.60 9.90
CA LEU A 19 -19.54 -10.24 8.53
C LEU A 19 -18.50 -9.11 8.60
N SER A 20 -17.26 -9.45 8.26
CA SER A 20 -16.20 -8.46 8.09
C SER A 20 -16.48 -7.74 6.78
N ALA A 21 -16.78 -6.44 6.84
CA ALA A 21 -16.86 -5.58 5.68
C ALA A 21 -15.49 -5.55 4.98
N SER A 22 -15.39 -6.24 3.85
CA SER A 22 -14.22 -6.32 2.98
C SER A 22 -14.19 -5.08 2.07
N ALA A 23 -13.56 -4.01 2.54
CA ALA A 23 -13.18 -2.92 1.65
C ALA A 23 -11.77 -3.23 1.10
N ASP A 24 -11.74 -4.01 0.02
CA ASP A 24 -10.64 -4.96 -0.26
C ASP A 24 -10.14 -4.87 -1.70
N ALA A 25 -9.28 -3.91 -2.05
CA ALA A 25 -8.92 -3.78 -3.47
C ALA A 25 -7.44 -3.42 -3.81
N CYS A 26 -6.67 -2.75 -2.95
CA CYS A 26 -5.24 -2.54 -3.19
C CYS A 26 -4.45 -3.87 -3.37
N THR A 27 -3.50 -3.86 -4.30
CA THR A 27 -2.56 -4.98 -4.56
C THR A 27 -1.17 -4.44 -4.83
N ARG A 28 -0.14 -5.03 -4.21
CA ARG A 28 1.27 -4.82 -4.55
C ARG A 28 1.84 -6.12 -5.12
N ALA A 29 2.65 -6.03 -6.17
CA ALA A 29 3.35 -7.15 -6.79
C ALA A 29 4.81 -6.79 -7.10
N PHE A 30 5.77 -7.57 -6.59
CA PHE A 30 7.20 -7.32 -6.72
C PHE A 30 7.88 -8.35 -7.63
N VAL A 31 8.38 -7.87 -8.77
CA VAL A 31 9.19 -8.64 -9.71
C VAL A 31 10.65 -8.62 -9.26
N ASN A 32 11.13 -9.73 -8.68
CA ASN A 32 12.51 -9.92 -8.21
C ASN A 32 13.15 -11.27 -8.61
N MET A 33 12.55 -11.99 -9.55
CA MET A 33 13.01 -13.33 -9.99
C MET A 33 14.01 -13.25 -11.14
N PHE A 34 14.24 -12.06 -11.68
CA PHE A 34 15.10 -11.82 -12.83
C PHE A 34 16.25 -10.89 -12.42
N PRO A 35 17.51 -11.34 -12.42
CA PRO A 35 18.65 -10.50 -12.10
C PRO A 35 18.65 -9.21 -12.94
N GLY A 36 18.89 -8.06 -12.29
CA GLY A 36 18.87 -6.75 -12.95
C GLY A 36 17.48 -6.11 -13.12
N TYR A 37 16.41 -6.81 -12.72
CA TYR A 37 15.05 -6.30 -12.77
C TYR A 37 14.35 -6.49 -11.41
N MET A 38 14.46 -5.46 -10.58
CA MET A 38 13.74 -5.29 -9.32
C MET A 38 12.67 -4.23 -9.54
N VAL A 39 11.45 -4.68 -9.84
CA VAL A 39 10.34 -3.80 -10.24
C VAL A 39 9.12 -4.10 -9.40
N SER A 40 8.64 -3.13 -8.66
CA SER A 40 7.37 -3.23 -7.95
C SER A 40 6.28 -2.48 -8.68
N ALA A 41 5.07 -3.04 -8.70
CA ALA A 41 3.88 -2.35 -9.15
C ALA A 41 2.78 -2.44 -8.10
N ARG A 42 1.97 -1.39 -7.98
CA ARG A 42 0.88 -1.34 -7.02
C ARG A 42 -0.34 -0.61 -7.58
N ASN A 43 -1.52 -1.18 -7.38
CA ASN A 43 -2.79 -0.47 -7.54
C ASN A 43 -3.25 0.16 -6.23
N LEU A 44 -3.77 1.40 -6.32
CA LEU A 44 -4.67 1.93 -5.31
C LEU A 44 -6.10 1.79 -5.78
N ASP A 45 -6.81 0.97 -5.03
CA ASP A 45 -8.23 0.81 -5.20
C ASP A 45 -8.93 1.43 -3.99
N PHE A 46 -9.88 2.30 -4.29
CA PHE A 46 -10.45 3.18 -3.29
C PHE A 46 -11.86 3.63 -3.66
N PHE A 47 -12.52 4.31 -2.71
CA PHE A 47 -13.85 4.89 -2.89
C PHE A 47 -13.86 6.20 -3.70
N GLY A 48 -12.68 6.70 -4.05
CA GLY A 48 -12.46 7.96 -4.75
C GLY A 48 -10.98 8.18 -5.10
N PRO A 49 -10.67 9.23 -5.88
CA PRO A 49 -9.35 9.44 -6.48
C PRO A 49 -8.19 9.88 -5.54
N VAL A 50 -8.45 10.18 -4.26
CA VAL A 50 -7.48 10.57 -3.19
C VAL A 50 -6.49 11.73 -3.48
N ASP A 51 -6.80 12.63 -4.42
CA ASP A 51 -6.01 13.84 -4.77
C ASP A 51 -4.47 13.67 -4.61
N PRO A 52 -3.85 12.74 -5.35
CA PRO A 52 -2.48 12.32 -5.13
C PRO A 52 -1.51 13.42 -5.54
N SER A 53 -0.48 13.60 -4.73
CA SER A 53 0.69 14.43 -5.07
C SER A 53 1.95 13.59 -5.05
N LEU A 54 2.90 13.91 -5.93
CA LEU A 54 4.25 13.34 -5.89
C LEU A 54 5.13 14.31 -5.10
N VAL A 55 5.70 13.86 -4.00
CA VAL A 55 6.56 14.66 -3.11
C VAL A 55 8.00 14.18 -3.23
N ILE A 56 8.92 15.12 -3.42
CA ILE A 56 10.36 14.90 -3.51
C ILE A 56 10.99 15.44 -2.23
N THR A 57 11.56 14.55 -1.43
CA THR A 57 12.20 14.90 -0.15
C THR A 57 13.73 14.75 -0.29
N PRO A 58 14.53 15.81 -0.10
CA PRO A 58 15.98 15.70 -0.05
C PRO A 58 16.48 15.12 1.29
N ARG A 59 17.78 14.82 1.36
CA ARG A 59 18.44 14.48 2.63
C ARG A 59 18.42 15.69 3.57
N GLY A 60 18.60 15.47 4.87
CA GLY A 60 18.73 16.53 5.86
C GLY A 60 17.41 17.16 6.33
N VAL A 61 16.25 16.64 5.90
CA VAL A 61 14.93 17.15 6.32
C VAL A 61 14.58 16.60 7.70
N LYS A 62 14.31 17.49 8.66
CA LYS A 62 13.84 17.11 9.99
C LYS A 62 12.38 16.67 9.93
N ARG A 63 12.05 15.61 10.66
CA ARG A 63 10.73 14.97 10.65
C ARG A 63 10.30 14.57 12.05
N ASP A 64 8.98 14.59 12.25
CA ASP A 64 8.31 14.13 13.46
C ASP A 64 7.46 12.90 13.14
N GLY A 65 7.48 11.93 14.05
CA GLY A 65 6.81 10.64 13.91
C GLY A 65 5.34 10.65 14.30
N GLY A 66 4.83 11.77 14.80
CA GLY A 66 3.45 11.94 15.25
C GLY A 66 3.22 13.32 15.86
N ASP A 67 2.00 13.56 16.36
CA ASP A 67 1.63 14.83 17.04
C ASP A 67 1.54 14.70 18.57
N GLY A 68 1.81 13.49 19.11
CA GLY A 68 1.71 13.20 20.53
C GLY A 68 3.02 13.36 21.30
N ASP A 69 3.00 12.91 22.55
CA ASP A 69 4.20 12.86 23.40
C ASP A 69 5.11 11.68 23.01
N ASN A 70 6.42 11.84 23.27
CA ASN A 70 7.44 10.81 23.01
C ASN A 70 7.42 10.27 21.57
N VAL A 71 7.20 11.13 20.58
CA VAL A 71 7.24 10.71 19.16
C VAL A 71 8.68 10.57 18.67
N ALA A 72 8.89 9.73 17.67
CA ALA A 72 10.18 9.58 17.02
C ALA A 72 10.54 10.87 16.28
N HIS A 73 11.77 11.34 16.44
CA HIS A 73 12.33 12.44 15.67
C HIS A 73 13.50 11.94 14.85
N TRP A 74 13.58 12.31 13.58
CA TRP A 74 14.71 11.96 12.74
C TRP A 74 15.04 13.07 11.75
N THR A 75 16.18 12.91 11.09
CA THR A 75 16.61 13.72 9.95
C THR A 75 16.81 12.78 8.78
N SER A 76 16.23 13.09 7.62
CA SER A 76 16.30 12.21 6.45
C SER A 76 17.75 11.94 6.06
N ARG A 77 18.13 10.67 6.04
CA ARG A 77 19.47 10.19 5.62
C ARG A 77 19.52 9.98 4.12
N TYR A 78 18.39 9.59 3.54
CA TYR A 78 18.22 9.37 2.11
C TYR A 78 17.12 10.27 1.56
N GLY A 79 17.31 10.72 0.33
CA GLY A 79 16.27 11.39 -0.43
C GLY A 79 15.28 10.40 -1.03
N SER A 80 14.04 10.85 -1.22
CA SER A 80 12.93 9.99 -1.63
C SER A 80 11.94 10.70 -2.55
N VAL A 81 11.24 9.88 -3.34
CA VAL A 81 10.04 10.26 -4.08
C VAL A 81 8.89 9.42 -3.53
N ALA A 82 7.79 10.07 -3.17
CA ALA A 82 6.62 9.38 -2.63
C ALA A 82 5.30 10.01 -3.08
N ILE A 83 4.28 9.17 -3.27
CA ILE A 83 2.90 9.59 -3.49
C ILE A 83 2.21 9.82 -2.15
N TYR A 84 1.71 11.03 -1.96
CA TYR A 84 0.91 11.40 -0.80
C TYR A 84 -0.57 11.46 -1.18
N ALA A 85 -1.42 10.85 -0.35
CA ALA A 85 -2.87 10.99 -0.43
C ALA A 85 -3.25 12.33 0.18
N ASP A 86 -3.99 13.15 -0.56
CA ASP A 86 -4.50 14.42 -0.07
C ASP A 86 -3.39 15.31 0.55
N ASN A 87 -2.14 15.21 0.08
CA ASN A 87 -0.96 15.89 0.66
C ASN A 87 -0.69 15.60 2.16
N VAL A 88 -1.29 14.54 2.72
CA VAL A 88 -1.21 14.22 4.16
C VAL A 88 -0.51 12.88 4.38
N PHE A 89 -0.92 11.84 3.67
CA PHE A 89 -0.55 10.48 4.00
C PHE A 89 0.39 9.88 2.93
N PRO A 90 1.67 9.60 3.23
CA PRO A 90 2.59 8.94 2.31
C PRO A 90 2.16 7.49 2.09
N MET A 91 1.66 7.17 0.89
CA MET A 91 1.09 5.87 0.57
C MET A 91 2.08 4.93 -0.11
N ASP A 92 2.94 5.49 -0.97
CA ASP A 92 3.75 4.75 -1.92
C ASP A 92 5.03 5.52 -2.20
N GLY A 93 6.15 4.86 -2.46
CA GLY A 93 7.36 5.59 -2.83
C GLY A 93 8.62 4.74 -2.85
N MET A 94 9.72 5.38 -3.25
CA MET A 94 11.05 4.80 -3.22
C MET A 94 12.11 5.85 -2.88
N ASN A 95 13.20 5.41 -2.25
CA ASN A 95 14.35 6.26 -1.98
C ASN A 95 15.48 6.08 -3.00
N GLU A 96 16.45 6.98 -2.96
CA GLU A 96 17.61 6.98 -3.86
C GLU A 96 18.56 5.78 -3.67
N LYS A 97 18.34 4.94 -2.65
CA LYS A 97 19.07 3.68 -2.44
C LYS A 97 18.35 2.48 -3.05
N GLY A 98 17.17 2.69 -3.62
CA GLY A 98 16.36 1.64 -4.21
C GLY A 98 15.63 0.78 -3.19
N LEU A 99 15.31 1.35 -2.02
CA LEU A 99 14.29 0.81 -1.10
C LEU A 99 12.95 1.42 -1.48
N ALA A 100 11.93 0.58 -1.70
CA ALA A 100 10.56 1.01 -1.93
C ALA A 100 9.63 0.55 -0.80
N GLY A 101 8.51 1.25 -0.64
CA GLY A 101 7.51 0.92 0.35
C GLY A 101 6.10 1.27 -0.08
N HIS A 102 5.16 0.41 0.29
CA HIS A 102 3.78 0.42 -0.18
C HIS A 102 2.84 0.16 1.00
N THR A 103 2.12 1.19 1.44
CA THR A 103 1.15 1.05 2.53
C THR A 103 -0.19 0.59 1.96
N LEU A 104 -0.78 -0.47 2.50
CA LEU A 104 -2.11 -0.93 2.11
C LEU A 104 -3.08 -0.88 3.31
N PHE A 105 -4.39 -0.83 3.05
CA PHE A 105 -5.38 -0.88 4.13
C PHE A 105 -5.31 -2.23 4.86
N TYR A 106 -5.31 -2.24 6.20
CA TYR A 106 -5.35 -3.43 7.04
C TYR A 106 -6.03 -3.13 8.39
N MET A 107 -6.99 -3.97 8.81
CA MET A 107 -7.65 -3.82 10.10
C MET A 107 -8.02 -5.19 10.70
N ASN A 108 -7.45 -5.52 11.86
CA ASN A 108 -7.82 -6.69 12.66
C ASN A 108 -7.51 -6.49 14.16
N GLY A 109 -8.52 -6.51 15.02
CA GLY A 109 -8.33 -6.35 16.47
C GLY A 109 -7.76 -4.99 16.89
N SER A 110 -7.03 -4.95 18.02
CA SER A 110 -6.26 -3.76 18.44
C SER A 110 -5.14 -3.46 17.47
N GLN A 111 -4.74 -2.19 17.43
CA GLN A 111 -3.86 -1.67 16.39
C GLN A 111 -2.82 -0.68 16.91
N GLN A 112 -2.70 -0.67 18.23
CA GLN A 112 -1.58 -0.08 18.93
C GLN A 112 -0.68 -1.23 19.33
N GLN A 113 0.61 -1.13 18.99
CA GLN A 113 1.59 -2.11 19.40
C GLN A 113 1.62 -2.23 20.94
N GLN A 114 1.55 -3.47 21.45
CA GLN A 114 1.50 -3.78 22.87
C GLN A 114 2.88 -3.85 23.52
N ASP A 115 3.92 -4.25 22.78
CA ASP A 115 5.32 -4.20 23.20
C ASP A 115 5.98 -2.87 22.82
N ASN A 116 7.30 -2.74 23.05
CA ASN A 116 8.08 -1.52 22.78
C ASN A 116 7.54 -0.23 23.45
N GLN A 117 6.88 -0.33 24.61
CA GLN A 117 6.33 0.85 25.32
C GLN A 117 7.41 1.83 25.80
N ASP A 118 8.67 1.39 25.89
CA ASP A 118 9.85 2.20 26.19
C ASP A 118 10.40 2.96 24.96
N LYS A 119 9.90 2.67 23.75
CA LYS A 119 10.37 3.26 22.49
C LYS A 119 9.55 4.48 22.08
N PRO A 120 10.15 5.43 21.33
CA PRO A 120 9.40 6.55 20.78
C PRO A 120 8.33 6.09 19.79
N VAL A 121 7.21 6.81 19.75
CA VAL A 121 6.05 6.51 18.91
C VAL A 121 6.30 6.89 17.46
N LEU A 122 5.93 5.97 16.57
CA LEU A 122 5.83 6.22 15.14
C LEU A 122 4.38 5.96 14.69
N GLU A 123 3.66 7.05 14.44
CA GLU A 123 2.28 7.01 13.94
C GLU A 123 2.24 6.50 12.49
N SER A 124 1.18 5.75 12.12
CA SER A 124 0.99 5.16 10.79
C SER A 124 1.24 6.14 9.63
N ARG A 125 0.87 7.42 9.80
CA ARG A 125 1.12 8.49 8.83
C ARG A 125 2.58 8.80 8.52
N ALA A 126 3.50 8.33 9.36
CA ALA A 126 4.92 8.57 9.25
C ALA A 126 5.71 7.29 8.90
N TRP A 127 5.09 6.11 8.85
CA TRP A 127 5.80 4.84 8.67
C TRP A 127 6.62 4.80 7.38
N LEU A 128 5.97 5.10 6.24
CA LEU A 128 6.63 5.04 4.95
C LEU A 128 7.77 6.07 4.88
N SER A 129 7.52 7.32 5.28
CA SER A 129 8.56 8.36 5.31
C SER A 129 9.72 7.96 6.22
N TYR A 130 9.45 7.47 7.43
CA TYR A 130 10.49 7.01 8.34
C TYR A 130 11.35 5.90 7.71
N ILE A 131 10.73 4.93 7.04
CA ILE A 131 11.45 3.85 6.37
C ILE A 131 12.33 4.38 5.23
N LEU A 132 11.74 5.14 4.30
CA LEU A 132 12.44 5.66 3.13
C LEU A 132 13.55 6.64 3.51
N ASP A 133 13.34 7.43 4.57
CA ASP A 133 14.28 8.44 5.02
C ASP A 133 15.48 7.84 5.77
N ASN A 134 15.34 6.68 6.43
CA ASN A 134 16.36 6.16 7.36
C ASN A 134 17.17 4.94 6.86
N TYR A 135 16.62 4.14 5.95
CA TYR A 135 17.18 2.82 5.61
C TYR A 135 17.47 2.67 4.11
N ALA A 136 18.50 1.88 3.78
CA ALA A 136 18.85 1.57 2.40
C ALA A 136 18.34 0.19 1.95
N THR A 137 18.05 -0.71 2.90
CA THR A 137 17.67 -2.10 2.64
C THR A 137 16.48 -2.53 3.49
N VAL A 138 15.81 -3.60 3.08
CA VAL A 138 14.72 -4.24 3.81
C VAL A 138 15.21 -4.74 5.17
N ASP A 139 16.37 -5.39 5.23
CA ASP A 139 16.97 -5.87 6.48
C ASP A 139 17.24 -4.73 7.48
N GLU A 140 17.79 -3.60 7.02
CA GLU A 140 17.97 -2.41 7.86
C GLU A 140 16.62 -1.87 8.37
N ALA A 141 15.62 -1.79 7.48
CA ALA A 141 14.30 -1.29 7.83
C ALA A 141 13.58 -2.18 8.84
N VAL A 142 13.60 -3.50 8.65
CA VAL A 142 13.02 -4.48 9.58
C VAL A 142 13.65 -4.34 10.97
N LYS A 143 14.99 -4.35 11.05
CA LYS A 143 15.70 -4.19 12.32
C LYS A 143 15.39 -2.83 12.96
N GLY A 144 15.32 -1.78 12.16
CA GLY A 144 15.01 -0.44 12.62
C GLY A 144 13.62 -0.33 13.24
N ILE A 145 12.61 -0.84 12.55
CA ILE A 145 11.22 -0.86 13.02
C ILE A 145 11.07 -1.70 14.30
N GLN A 146 11.70 -2.87 14.36
CA GLN A 146 11.60 -3.76 15.53
C GLN A 146 12.24 -3.18 16.80
N HIS A 147 13.34 -2.43 16.69
CA HIS A 147 14.15 -2.07 17.86
C HIS A 147 14.11 -0.59 18.25
N ASN A 148 13.74 0.31 17.34
CA ASN A 148 13.89 1.75 17.56
C ASN A 148 12.59 2.50 17.82
N VAL A 149 11.44 1.94 17.45
CA VAL A 149 10.15 2.64 17.52
C VAL A 149 9.03 1.74 18.03
N ARG A 150 7.96 2.38 18.50
CA ARG A 150 6.67 1.76 18.76
C ARG A 150 5.67 2.20 17.71
N LEU A 151 5.12 1.24 16.99
CA LEU A 151 4.16 1.50 15.92
C LEU A 151 2.76 1.75 16.50
N VAL A 152 2.16 2.87 16.09
CA VAL A 152 0.82 3.26 16.53
C VAL A 152 -0.02 3.66 15.33
N ALA A 153 -1.17 3.00 15.19
CA ALA A 153 -2.24 3.47 14.33
C ALA A 153 -2.77 4.83 14.77
N LYS A 154 -2.73 5.84 13.89
CA LYS A 154 -3.36 7.14 14.13
C LYS A 154 -4.58 7.30 13.22
N LYS A 155 -5.76 7.34 13.83
CA LYS A 155 -6.98 7.78 13.16
C LYS A 155 -6.82 9.24 12.74
N LEU A 156 -6.88 9.51 11.43
CA LEU A 156 -7.09 10.87 10.93
C LEU A 156 -8.60 11.06 10.72
N PRO A 157 -9.08 12.30 10.50
CA PRO A 157 -10.52 12.57 10.37
C PRO A 157 -11.23 11.70 9.32
N VAL A 158 -10.49 11.19 8.35
CA VAL A 158 -10.95 10.25 7.34
C VAL A 158 -10.85 8.81 7.87
N ASP A 159 -11.81 8.35 8.68
CA ASP A 159 -11.72 7.11 9.48
C ASP A 159 -11.35 5.83 8.69
N TYR A 160 -11.62 5.79 7.37
CA TYR A 160 -11.22 4.67 6.51
C TYR A 160 -9.85 4.82 5.83
N ALA A 161 -9.41 6.04 5.51
CA ALA A 161 -8.11 6.26 4.84
C ALA A 161 -6.93 6.21 5.81
N THR A 162 -7.18 6.00 7.10
CA THR A 162 -6.29 6.40 8.19
C THR A 162 -6.07 5.29 9.18
N ASP A 163 -5.65 4.15 8.64
CA ASP A 163 -5.31 2.97 9.43
C ASP A 163 -4.55 1.91 8.61
N THR A 164 -3.68 2.36 7.71
CA THR A 164 -2.71 1.52 7.01
C THR A 164 -1.79 0.86 8.04
N LYS A 165 -2.01 -0.44 8.24
CA LYS A 165 -1.32 -1.23 9.26
C LYS A 165 -0.65 -2.45 8.71
N HIS A 166 -0.55 -2.53 7.39
CA HIS A 166 0.51 -3.28 6.76
C HIS A 166 1.25 -2.43 5.73
N ILE A 167 2.55 -2.63 5.68
CA ILE A 167 3.42 -2.03 4.69
C ILE A 167 4.26 -3.15 4.08
N ALA A 168 4.27 -3.21 2.76
CA ALA A 168 5.19 -4.04 2.01
C ALA A 168 6.40 -3.19 1.64
N ILE A 169 7.60 -3.75 1.85
CA ILE A 169 8.88 -3.13 1.50
C ILE A 169 9.74 -4.10 0.69
N GLU A 170 10.58 -3.54 -0.16
CA GLU A 170 11.46 -4.26 -1.08
C GLU A 170 12.69 -3.43 -1.43
N ASP A 171 13.80 -4.09 -1.76
CA ASP A 171 15.04 -3.41 -2.13
C ASP A 171 15.75 -4.00 -3.36
N LEU A 172 16.84 -3.33 -3.76
CA LEU A 172 17.69 -3.70 -4.90
C LEU A 172 18.30 -5.10 -4.84
N SER A 173 18.41 -5.71 -3.67
CA SER A 173 18.89 -7.10 -3.54
C SER A 173 17.81 -8.12 -3.94
N GLY A 174 16.58 -7.67 -4.13
CA GLY A 174 15.41 -8.51 -4.33
C GLY A 174 14.78 -9.00 -3.02
N ASP A 175 15.21 -8.47 -1.88
CA ASP A 175 14.61 -8.79 -0.59
C ASP A 175 13.20 -8.18 -0.46
N SER A 176 12.37 -8.78 0.40
CA SER A 176 11.05 -8.25 0.69
C SER A 176 10.59 -8.57 2.10
N ALA A 177 9.92 -7.61 2.72
CA ALA A 177 9.23 -7.81 3.97
C ALA A 177 7.83 -7.19 3.98
N ILE A 178 6.97 -7.77 4.79
CA ILE A 178 5.65 -7.26 5.11
C ILE A 178 5.59 -7.09 6.62
N ILE A 179 5.26 -5.88 7.05
CA ILE A 179 5.15 -5.52 8.46
C ILE A 179 3.71 -5.19 8.72
N GLU A 180 3.03 -5.93 9.61
CA GLU A 180 1.64 -5.67 9.98
C GLU A 180 1.45 -5.54 11.49
N ILE A 181 0.51 -4.71 11.93
CA ILE A 181 -0.03 -4.78 13.31
C ILE A 181 -1.29 -5.61 13.28
N ASP A 182 -1.28 -6.77 13.94
CA ASP A 182 -2.45 -7.63 14.10
C ASP A 182 -2.77 -7.81 15.58
N ASN A 183 -3.95 -7.36 16.01
CA ASN A 183 -4.40 -7.42 17.39
C ASN A 183 -3.37 -6.88 18.41
N GLY A 184 -2.68 -5.81 18.04
CA GLY A 184 -1.66 -5.13 18.83
C GLY A 184 -0.29 -5.81 18.83
N GLN A 185 -0.08 -6.87 18.05
CA GLN A 185 1.21 -7.50 17.84
C GLN A 185 1.78 -7.06 16.49
N VAL A 186 3.05 -6.66 16.46
CA VAL A 186 3.76 -6.41 15.21
C VAL A 186 4.27 -7.74 14.66
N HIS A 187 3.76 -8.14 13.50
CA HIS A 187 4.27 -9.28 12.76
C HIS A 187 5.16 -8.79 11.61
N VAL A 188 6.32 -9.42 11.47
CA VAL A 188 7.24 -9.19 10.35
C VAL A 188 7.38 -10.49 9.59
N TYR A 189 6.93 -10.49 8.34
CA TYR A 189 7.14 -11.57 7.39
C TYR A 189 8.25 -11.13 6.45
N HIS A 190 9.42 -11.74 6.57
CA HIS A 190 10.62 -11.34 5.84
C HIS A 190 11.14 -12.51 5.02
N ASP A 191 10.94 -12.45 3.71
CA ASP A 191 11.47 -13.41 2.73
C ASP A 191 11.30 -12.85 1.31
N LYS A 192 12.32 -13.02 0.46
CA LYS A 192 12.29 -12.61 -0.95
C LYS A 192 11.14 -13.22 -1.77
N SER A 193 10.51 -14.30 -1.30
CA SER A 193 9.35 -14.92 -1.96
C SER A 193 8.03 -14.22 -1.65
N TYR A 194 7.99 -13.30 -0.68
CA TYR A 194 6.81 -12.50 -0.32
C TYR A 194 6.58 -11.34 -1.30
N ARG A 195 6.27 -11.73 -2.54
CA ARG A 195 6.22 -10.83 -3.71
C ARG A 195 4.88 -10.13 -3.86
N VAL A 196 3.79 -10.76 -3.44
CA VAL A 196 2.43 -10.23 -3.58
C VAL A 196 1.82 -10.01 -2.20
N MET A 197 1.17 -8.87 -2.03
CA MET A 197 0.38 -8.52 -0.86
C MET A 197 -0.91 -7.82 -1.29
N THR A 198 -2.02 -8.20 -0.66
CA THR A 198 -3.32 -7.53 -0.78
C THR A 198 -3.75 -6.97 0.56
N ASN A 199 -4.95 -6.37 0.61
CA ASN A 199 -5.68 -6.02 1.84
C ASN A 199 -6.00 -7.25 2.72
N PRO A 200 -6.71 -7.11 3.87
CA PRO A 200 -7.05 -8.21 4.74
C PRO A 200 -7.53 -9.46 3.98
N PRO A 201 -7.28 -10.66 4.52
CA PRO A 201 -6.88 -10.95 5.89
C PRO A 201 -5.37 -10.78 6.18
N SER A 202 -4.93 -11.12 7.40
CA SER A 202 -3.51 -11.10 7.82
C SER A 202 -2.61 -11.80 6.81
N TYR A 203 -1.35 -11.38 6.73
CA TYR A 203 -0.46 -11.97 5.73
C TYR A 203 -0.24 -13.48 5.96
N GLN A 204 -0.28 -13.96 7.21
CA GLN A 204 -0.30 -15.40 7.49
C GLN A 204 -1.48 -16.12 6.81
N LYS A 205 -2.69 -15.54 6.85
CA LYS A 205 -3.86 -16.10 6.17
C LYS A 205 -3.75 -15.98 4.65
N GLN A 206 -3.15 -14.91 4.14
CA GLN A 206 -2.82 -14.77 2.72
C GLN A 206 -1.87 -15.91 2.25
N LEU A 207 -0.80 -16.18 3.00
CA LEU A 207 0.12 -17.30 2.73
C LEU A 207 -0.60 -18.66 2.78
N ALA A 208 -1.48 -18.87 3.78
CA ALA A 208 -2.27 -20.09 3.88
C ALA A 208 -3.24 -20.25 2.69
N ASN A 209 -3.78 -19.15 2.16
CA ASN A 209 -4.60 -19.18 0.95
C ASN A 209 -3.76 -19.57 -0.27
N LEU A 210 -2.61 -18.92 -0.49
CA LEU A 210 -1.70 -19.22 -1.59
C LEU A 210 -1.24 -20.68 -1.60
N ALA A 211 -1.03 -21.29 -0.43
CA ALA A 211 -0.64 -22.68 -0.31
C ALA A 211 -1.66 -23.65 -0.95
N LYS A 212 -2.95 -23.32 -0.93
CA LYS A 212 -4.02 -24.12 -1.57
C LYS A 212 -3.89 -24.17 -3.09
N TYR A 213 -3.27 -23.15 -3.70
CA TYR A 213 -3.13 -22.99 -5.15
C TYR A 213 -1.71 -23.30 -5.65
N LYS A 214 -0.83 -23.86 -4.82
CA LYS A 214 0.57 -24.14 -5.17
C LYS A 214 0.74 -24.96 -6.47
N ASN A 215 -0.18 -25.91 -6.69
CA ASN A 215 -0.22 -26.81 -7.84
C ASN A 215 -1.49 -26.61 -8.68
N ALA A 216 -2.14 -25.44 -8.59
CA ALA A 216 -3.36 -25.16 -9.32
C ALA A 216 -3.06 -24.93 -10.81
N ASP A 217 -3.89 -25.52 -11.67
CA ASP A 217 -3.91 -25.22 -13.10
C ASP A 217 -4.72 -23.95 -13.38
N ARG A 218 -4.59 -23.41 -14.60
CA ARG A 218 -5.24 -22.16 -15.01
C ARG A 218 -6.75 -22.12 -14.73
N SER A 219 -7.46 -23.24 -14.88
CA SER A 219 -8.92 -23.32 -14.66
C SER A 219 -9.32 -23.22 -13.19
N GLN A 220 -8.37 -23.38 -12.26
CA GLN A 220 -8.61 -23.30 -10.82
C GLN A 220 -8.28 -21.91 -10.26
N ILE A 221 -7.69 -21.02 -11.05
CA ILE A 221 -7.34 -19.67 -10.61
C ILE A 221 -8.61 -18.81 -10.53
N PRO A 222 -8.92 -18.22 -9.36
CA PRO A 222 -10.15 -17.46 -9.17
C PRO A 222 -10.15 -16.16 -9.98
N GLY A 223 -11.32 -15.82 -10.53
CA GLY A 223 -11.55 -14.62 -11.34
C GLY A 223 -12.22 -13.46 -10.60
N GLY A 224 -12.61 -13.65 -9.32
CA GLY A 224 -13.31 -12.63 -8.54
C GLY A 224 -12.45 -11.42 -8.16
N LEU A 225 -13.13 -10.44 -7.58
CA LEU A 225 -12.58 -9.14 -7.20
C LEU A 225 -12.04 -9.11 -5.77
N ASP A 226 -12.49 -10.03 -4.91
CA ASP A 226 -12.08 -10.14 -3.51
C ASP A 226 -10.55 -10.22 -3.34
N ALA A 227 -10.05 -9.72 -2.20
CA ALA A 227 -8.61 -9.67 -1.92
C ALA A 227 -7.92 -11.03 -1.99
N ASP A 228 -8.54 -12.09 -1.46
CA ASP A 228 -7.99 -13.43 -1.45
C ASP A 228 -7.92 -14.03 -2.88
N GLN A 229 -8.90 -13.72 -3.74
CA GLN A 229 -8.93 -14.13 -5.14
C GLN A 229 -7.90 -13.34 -5.98
N ARG A 230 -7.79 -12.02 -5.78
CA ARG A 230 -6.76 -11.18 -6.42
C ARG A 230 -5.36 -11.61 -6.04
N LEU A 231 -5.13 -11.92 -4.76
CA LEU A 231 -3.85 -12.42 -4.26
C LEU A 231 -3.41 -13.66 -5.03
N VAL A 232 -4.31 -14.63 -5.21
CA VAL A 232 -4.02 -15.88 -5.96
C VAL A 232 -3.75 -15.57 -7.43
N ARG A 233 -4.60 -14.76 -8.08
CA ARG A 233 -4.46 -14.42 -9.50
C ARG A 233 -3.17 -13.64 -9.78
N ALA A 234 -2.86 -12.62 -8.99
CA ALA A 234 -1.62 -11.85 -9.11
C ALA A 234 -0.39 -12.73 -8.85
N SER A 235 -0.42 -13.59 -7.83
CA SER A 235 0.70 -14.51 -7.52
C SER A 235 0.92 -15.55 -8.62
N TYR A 236 -0.16 -16.09 -9.17
CA TYR A 236 -0.10 -17.01 -10.31
C TYR A 236 0.48 -16.32 -11.55
N ASN A 237 -0.02 -15.14 -11.90
CA ASN A 237 0.47 -14.39 -13.07
C ASN A 237 1.93 -13.99 -12.91
N LEU A 238 2.32 -13.50 -11.74
CA LEU A 238 3.69 -13.07 -11.44
C LEU A 238 4.69 -14.24 -11.52
N LYS A 239 4.35 -15.41 -10.96
CA LYS A 239 5.21 -16.60 -11.00
C LYS A 239 5.48 -17.09 -12.43
N ASN A 240 4.55 -16.83 -13.35
CA ASN A 240 4.60 -17.31 -14.74
C ASN A 240 5.08 -16.24 -15.73
N LEU A 241 5.56 -15.09 -15.26
CA LEU A 241 6.16 -14.09 -16.14
C LEU A 241 7.39 -14.67 -16.86
N PRO A 242 7.61 -14.33 -18.14
CA PRO A 242 8.85 -14.66 -18.83
C PRO A 242 9.98 -13.70 -18.40
N GLN A 243 11.22 -14.11 -18.64
CA GLN A 243 12.39 -13.24 -18.48
C GLN A 243 12.24 -12.00 -19.39
N PRO A 244 12.34 -10.77 -18.86
CA PRO A 244 12.34 -9.57 -19.68
C PRO A 244 13.70 -9.36 -20.37
N ASP A 245 13.66 -8.81 -21.59
CA ASP A 245 14.83 -8.44 -22.39
C ASP A 245 15.40 -7.07 -22.01
N ASN A 246 14.56 -6.20 -21.45
CA ASN A 246 14.91 -4.82 -21.10
C ASN A 246 13.97 -4.26 -20.03
N LYS A 247 14.34 -3.09 -19.49
CA LYS A 247 13.58 -2.43 -18.41
C LYS A 247 12.11 -2.16 -18.76
N ASN A 248 11.83 -1.78 -20.02
CA ASN A 248 10.46 -1.45 -20.43
C ASN A 248 9.57 -2.71 -20.44
N GLN A 249 10.12 -3.86 -20.84
CA GLN A 249 9.43 -5.14 -20.72
C GLN A 249 9.20 -5.52 -19.25
N ALA A 250 10.21 -5.36 -18.38
CA ALA A 250 10.06 -5.65 -16.95
C ALA A 250 8.95 -4.79 -16.31
N GLN A 251 8.93 -3.49 -16.60
CA GLN A 251 7.86 -2.56 -16.19
C GLN A 251 6.49 -2.98 -16.75
N GLY A 252 6.42 -3.31 -18.04
CA GLY A 252 5.20 -3.79 -18.69
C GLY A 252 4.67 -5.11 -18.12
N PHE A 253 5.56 -6.03 -17.76
CA PHE A 253 5.20 -7.30 -17.12
C PHE A 253 4.65 -7.08 -15.72
N ALA A 254 5.28 -6.23 -14.89
CA ALA A 254 4.76 -5.87 -13.58
C ALA A 254 3.36 -5.22 -13.68
N LEU A 255 3.18 -4.28 -14.63
CA LEU A 255 1.88 -3.68 -14.93
C LEU A 255 0.84 -4.71 -15.37
N SER A 256 1.22 -5.69 -16.21
CA SER A 256 0.29 -6.74 -16.65
C SER A 256 -0.27 -7.56 -15.48
N VAL A 257 0.55 -7.81 -14.45
CA VAL A 257 0.13 -8.51 -13.24
C VAL A 257 -0.88 -7.68 -12.47
N VAL A 258 -0.55 -6.44 -12.11
CA VAL A 258 -1.45 -5.62 -11.29
C VAL A 258 -2.71 -5.20 -12.05
N ASN A 259 -2.64 -4.95 -13.36
CA ASN A 259 -3.82 -4.65 -14.18
C ASN A 259 -4.79 -5.84 -14.28
N SER A 260 -4.30 -7.08 -14.15
CA SER A 260 -5.16 -8.28 -14.15
C SER A 260 -6.02 -8.42 -12.88
N VAL A 261 -5.74 -7.61 -11.86
CA VAL A 261 -6.44 -7.58 -10.57
C VAL A 261 -6.96 -6.19 -10.22
N ALA A 262 -6.93 -5.26 -11.17
CA ALA A 262 -7.49 -3.93 -11.00
C ALA A 262 -9.02 -3.97 -10.99
N TYR A 263 -9.64 -3.08 -10.22
CA TYR A 263 -11.06 -2.80 -10.25
C TYR A 263 -11.37 -1.83 -11.39
N PRO A 264 -12.22 -2.22 -12.36
CA PRO A 264 -12.92 -1.27 -13.20
C PRO A 264 -13.55 -0.14 -12.38
N VAL A 265 -13.36 1.11 -12.81
CA VAL A 265 -13.93 2.27 -12.12
C VAL A 265 -15.45 2.24 -12.21
N GLY A 266 -16.11 2.44 -11.07
CA GLY A 266 -17.56 2.46 -10.96
C GLY A 266 -18.16 1.07 -10.76
N ILE A 267 -17.39 0.10 -10.25
CA ILE A 267 -17.95 -1.17 -9.79
C ILE A 267 -19.01 -0.88 -8.70
N PRO A 268 -20.17 -1.56 -8.75
CA PRO A 268 -21.19 -1.44 -7.71
C PRO A 268 -20.61 -1.75 -6.34
N ALA A 269 -20.82 -0.84 -5.38
CA ALA A 269 -20.44 -1.04 -4.00
C ALA A 269 -21.42 -2.00 -3.32
N GLU A 270 -20.88 -2.94 -2.55
CA GLU A 270 -21.68 -3.70 -1.58
C GLU A 270 -22.20 -2.78 -0.46
N PRO A 271 -23.27 -3.15 0.28
CA PRO A 271 -23.89 -2.25 1.26
C PRO A 271 -22.93 -1.67 2.31
N ASP A 272 -21.94 -2.44 2.77
CA ASP A 272 -20.96 -1.94 3.73
C ASP A 272 -19.89 -1.06 3.09
N GLU A 273 -19.48 -1.38 1.85
CA GLU A 273 -18.60 -0.53 1.05
C GLU A 273 -19.26 0.83 0.76
N GLN A 274 -20.57 0.84 0.49
CA GLN A 274 -21.33 2.07 0.27
C GLN A 274 -21.33 2.97 1.50
N LYS A 275 -21.50 2.42 2.70
CA LYS A 275 -21.40 3.20 3.96
C LYS A 275 -20.04 3.88 4.09
N VAL A 276 -18.97 3.16 3.75
CA VAL A 276 -17.61 3.70 3.79
C VAL A 276 -17.42 4.78 2.71
N SER A 277 -17.94 4.56 1.51
CA SER A 277 -17.92 5.54 0.41
C SER A 277 -18.61 6.85 0.84
N ASP A 278 -19.79 6.76 1.43
CA ASP A 278 -20.56 7.92 1.90
C ASP A 278 -19.80 8.69 3.00
N MET A 279 -19.14 7.95 3.90
CA MET A 279 -18.28 8.55 4.93
C MET A 279 -17.04 9.24 4.36
N TYR A 280 -16.43 8.68 3.31
CA TYR A 280 -15.25 9.26 2.66
C TYR A 280 -15.60 10.49 1.83
N GLN A 281 -16.77 10.50 1.17
CA GLN A 281 -17.15 11.52 0.20
C GLN A 281 -17.03 12.97 0.74
N LYS A 282 -17.36 13.19 2.01
CA LYS A 282 -17.25 14.52 2.66
C LYS A 282 -15.81 15.03 2.85
N TYR A 283 -14.82 14.14 2.76
CA TYR A 283 -13.40 14.47 2.86
C TYR A 283 -12.69 14.51 1.51
N SER A 284 -13.35 14.09 0.43
CA SER A 284 -12.79 14.19 -0.91
C SER A 284 -12.52 15.67 -1.23
N LYS A 285 -11.25 16.00 -1.50
CA LYS A 285 -10.87 17.34 -1.96
C LYS A 285 -11.37 17.65 -3.37
N GLN A 286 -11.66 16.61 -4.14
CA GLN A 286 -12.08 16.71 -5.53
C GLN A 286 -13.35 15.88 -5.78
N PRO A 287 -14.49 16.23 -5.13
CA PRO A 287 -15.70 15.42 -5.17
C PRO A 287 -16.27 15.26 -6.59
N GLN A 288 -15.98 16.18 -7.50
CA GLN A 288 -16.37 16.11 -8.91
C GLN A 288 -15.70 14.94 -9.67
N TYR A 289 -14.59 14.41 -9.15
CA TYR A 289 -13.88 13.28 -9.74
C TYR A 289 -14.25 11.93 -9.09
N ASN A 290 -15.16 11.92 -8.11
CA ASN A 290 -15.65 10.66 -7.55
C ASN A 290 -16.44 9.88 -8.62
N LYS A 291 -15.99 8.66 -8.92
CA LYS A 291 -16.61 7.76 -9.91
C LYS A 291 -17.03 6.40 -9.29
N GLY A 292 -17.17 6.35 -7.97
CA GLY A 292 -17.45 5.11 -7.22
C GLY A 292 -16.17 4.33 -6.90
N ILE A 293 -16.33 3.06 -6.53
CA ILE A 293 -15.20 2.19 -6.22
C ILE A 293 -14.43 1.85 -7.49
N GLY A 294 -13.10 1.84 -7.41
CA GLY A 294 -12.26 1.47 -8.54
C GLY A 294 -10.77 1.58 -8.23
N THR A 295 -9.95 1.03 -9.13
CA THR A 295 -8.53 1.36 -9.20
C THR A 295 -8.40 2.77 -9.77
N TYR A 296 -7.90 3.72 -8.96
CA TYR A 296 -7.76 5.12 -9.37
C TYR A 296 -6.38 5.45 -9.91
N TRP A 297 -5.36 4.76 -9.43
CA TRP A 297 -4.02 4.86 -9.98
C TRP A 297 -3.21 3.59 -9.76
N THR A 298 -2.17 3.45 -10.57
CA THR A 298 -1.16 2.40 -10.48
C THR A 298 0.22 3.05 -10.46
N THR A 299 1.11 2.59 -9.56
CA THR A 299 2.52 3.00 -9.54
C THR A 299 3.41 1.87 -10.03
N VAL A 300 4.59 2.22 -10.57
CA VAL A 300 5.69 1.29 -10.80
C VAL A 300 6.97 1.90 -10.21
N ALA A 301 7.56 1.23 -9.24
CA ALA A 301 8.89 1.53 -8.74
C ALA A 301 9.89 0.58 -9.43
N ASP A 302 10.71 1.11 -10.34
CA ASP A 302 11.82 0.39 -10.95
C ASP A 302 13.09 0.68 -10.14
N LEU A 303 13.33 -0.18 -9.14
CA LEU A 303 14.43 -0.03 -8.19
C LEU A 303 15.77 -0.15 -8.92
N SER A 304 15.86 -1.09 -9.88
CA SER A 304 17.09 -1.35 -10.65
C SER A 304 17.55 -0.16 -11.49
N HIS A 305 16.61 0.61 -12.03
CA HIS A 305 16.93 1.74 -12.89
C HIS A 305 16.80 3.10 -12.20
N GLY A 306 16.14 3.17 -11.04
CA GLY A 306 15.89 4.40 -10.30
C GLY A 306 14.81 5.25 -10.96
N GLU A 307 13.72 4.62 -11.42
CA GLU A 307 12.58 5.31 -12.03
C GLU A 307 11.31 5.02 -11.23
N TYR A 308 10.52 6.07 -11.03
CA TYR A 308 9.23 5.96 -10.36
C TYR A 308 8.13 6.46 -11.29
N HIS A 309 7.21 5.57 -11.66
CA HIS A 309 6.14 5.82 -12.61
C HIS A 309 4.80 5.89 -11.90
N PHE A 310 3.93 6.75 -12.41
CA PHE A 310 2.56 6.92 -11.95
C PHE A 310 1.60 6.91 -13.13
N LYS A 311 0.53 6.13 -13.02
CA LYS A 311 -0.54 6.03 -14.00
C LYS A 311 -1.87 6.29 -13.33
N SER A 312 -2.52 7.40 -13.70
CA SER A 312 -3.90 7.71 -13.29
C SER A 312 -4.88 6.95 -14.19
N THR A 313 -6.01 6.50 -13.63
CA THR A 313 -7.12 5.96 -14.44
C THR A 313 -7.79 7.06 -15.29
N PHE A 314 -7.56 8.34 -15.00
CA PHE A 314 -8.03 9.45 -15.82
C PHE A 314 -7.13 9.76 -17.03
N ALA A 315 -6.15 8.91 -17.29
CA ALA A 315 -5.18 9.07 -18.36
C ALA A 315 -4.84 7.72 -19.03
N ALA A 316 -4.67 7.75 -20.35
CA ALA A 316 -4.32 6.54 -21.10
C ALA A 316 -2.83 6.18 -20.97
N SER A 317 -1.95 7.20 -20.96
CA SER A 317 -0.50 7.09 -20.79
C SER A 317 -0.08 7.24 -19.32
N GLN A 318 1.14 6.83 -18.97
CA GLN A 318 1.75 7.07 -17.64
C GLN A 318 2.75 8.23 -17.69
N VAL A 319 3.07 8.77 -16.52
CA VAL A 319 4.15 9.74 -16.29
C VAL A 319 5.19 9.15 -15.35
N GLN A 320 6.39 9.71 -15.32
CA GLN A 320 7.48 9.18 -14.51
C GLN A 320 8.44 10.27 -14.00
N VAL A 321 9.26 9.92 -13.02
CA VAL A 321 10.42 10.71 -12.61
C VAL A 321 11.64 9.80 -12.53
N ASN A 322 12.77 10.27 -13.05
CA ASN A 322 14.05 9.61 -12.91
C ASN A 322 14.76 10.11 -11.65
N LEU A 323 14.92 9.25 -10.64
CA LEU A 323 15.54 9.62 -9.37
C LEU A 323 17.01 10.04 -9.53
N LYS A 324 17.70 9.55 -10.55
CA LYS A 324 19.10 9.95 -10.83
C LYS A 324 19.22 11.38 -11.34
N ALA A 325 18.13 11.98 -11.82
CA ALA A 325 18.08 13.37 -12.25
C ALA A 325 17.77 14.35 -11.10
N ILE A 326 17.45 13.84 -9.90
CA ILE A 326 17.07 14.65 -8.74
C ILE A 326 18.30 14.94 -7.87
N ASN A 327 18.47 16.20 -7.46
CA ASN A 327 19.48 16.57 -6.47
C ASN A 327 18.94 16.38 -5.05
N PHE A 328 19.27 15.26 -4.40
CA PHE A 328 18.87 14.98 -3.02
C PHE A 328 19.81 15.57 -1.95
N SER A 329 20.74 16.46 -2.31
CA SER A 329 21.68 17.05 -1.35
C SER A 329 20.96 17.79 -0.22
N ALA A 330 21.54 17.75 0.97
CA ALA A 330 20.99 18.48 2.11
C ALA A 330 20.91 20.00 1.82
N GLY A 331 19.83 20.62 2.29
CA GLY A 331 19.54 22.04 2.07
C GLY A 331 18.74 22.34 0.79
N GLN A 332 18.48 21.34 -0.08
CA GLN A 332 17.49 21.49 -1.13
C GLN A 332 16.07 21.61 -0.53
N PRO A 333 15.13 22.30 -1.20
CA PRO A 333 13.75 22.34 -0.75
C PRO A 333 13.06 20.98 -0.94
N VAL A 334 12.08 20.70 -0.08
CA VAL A 334 11.07 19.68 -0.38
C VAL A 334 10.18 20.26 -1.48
N THR A 335 10.07 19.58 -2.60
CA THR A 335 9.21 19.99 -3.72
C THR A 335 8.09 18.99 -3.95
N ARG A 336 7.05 19.40 -4.67
CA ARG A 336 5.95 18.49 -5.02
C ARG A 336 5.32 18.79 -6.36
N ILE A 337 4.61 17.79 -6.88
CA ILE A 337 3.72 17.90 -8.04
C ILE A 337 2.32 17.58 -7.55
N ASP A 338 1.45 18.59 -7.53
CA ASP A 338 0.08 18.49 -7.04
C ASP A 338 -0.90 18.01 -8.13
N ASP A 339 -2.01 17.39 -7.69
CA ASP A 339 -3.12 16.96 -8.54
C ASP A 339 -2.65 16.07 -9.69
N LEU A 340 -1.94 15.00 -9.31
CA LEU A 340 -1.30 14.09 -10.22
C LEU A 340 -2.32 13.29 -11.03
N ASN A 341 -3.55 13.11 -10.55
CA ASN A 341 -4.59 12.43 -11.32
C ASN A 341 -4.90 13.11 -12.67
N ASN A 342 -4.70 14.42 -12.76
CA ASN A 342 -5.04 15.23 -13.93
C ASN A 342 -3.84 15.58 -14.83
N TYR A 343 -2.70 14.87 -14.73
CA TYR A 343 -1.52 15.18 -15.55
C TYR A 343 -1.83 15.19 -17.06
N ALA A 344 -2.72 14.32 -17.54
CA ALA A 344 -3.07 14.25 -18.96
C ALA A 344 -3.88 15.48 -19.40
N GLN A 345 -4.80 15.96 -18.56
CA GLN A 345 -5.58 17.19 -18.79
C GLN A 345 -4.67 18.43 -18.76
N LYS A 346 -3.54 18.36 -18.05
CA LYS A 346 -2.47 19.37 -18.04
C LYS A 346 -1.50 19.25 -19.23
N GLY A 347 -1.66 18.22 -20.07
CA GLY A 347 -0.78 17.96 -21.22
C GLY A 347 0.58 17.36 -20.86
N TRP A 348 0.78 16.91 -19.63
CA TRP A 348 2.05 16.35 -19.16
C TRP A 348 2.21 14.91 -19.64
N GLN A 349 3.42 14.57 -20.09
CA GLN A 349 3.78 13.24 -20.59
C GLN A 349 5.24 12.92 -20.26
N GLY A 350 5.56 11.64 -20.10
CA GLY A 350 6.94 11.20 -19.88
C GLY A 350 7.48 11.69 -18.53
N ASP A 351 8.67 12.28 -18.54
CA ASP A 351 9.29 12.83 -17.33
C ASP A 351 8.59 14.12 -16.87
N ILE A 352 8.08 14.11 -15.64
CA ILE A 352 7.33 15.23 -15.06
C ILE A 352 8.12 16.03 -14.01
N LEU A 353 9.42 15.75 -13.82
CA LEU A 353 10.23 16.40 -12.79
C LEU A 353 10.25 17.93 -12.92
N GLN A 354 10.15 18.46 -14.15
CA GLN A 354 10.09 19.90 -14.41
C GLN A 354 8.85 20.61 -13.84
N TYR A 355 7.82 19.86 -13.44
CA TYR A 355 6.59 20.40 -12.85
C TYR A 355 6.61 20.41 -11.32
N ALA A 356 7.72 20.01 -10.69
CA ALA A 356 7.87 20.06 -9.24
C ALA A 356 8.14 21.51 -8.77
N HIS A 357 7.40 21.96 -7.75
CA HIS A 357 7.49 23.30 -7.18
C HIS A 357 7.69 23.31 -5.67
#